data_AF-A0A7S2R2Y6-F1
#
_entry.id   AF-A0A7S2R2Y6-F1
#
_cell.length_a   1.000
_cell.length_b   1.000
_cell.length_c   1.000
_cell.angle_alpha   90.00
_cell.angle_beta   90.00
_cell.angle_gamma   90.00
#
_symmetry.space_group_name_H-M   'P 1'
#
loop_
_entity.id
_entity.type
_entity.pdbx_description
1 polymer ?
#
loop_
_entity_poly.entity_id
_entity_poly.type
_entity_poly.pdbx_seq_one_letter_code
_entity_poly.pdbx_strand_id
1 'polypeptide(L)'
;RYLVDRGCIFVGHGLSQDFLIINLFVPPSQIIDTLHIYHQDNRRYISLRFLANYLLGHDMQQDIHDSIEDANAAFKLYLKAMEAKKEGNFEKLLMGIYEFGDKTDWKIGIEERQ
;
A
#
# COMPACT_ATOMS: atom_id res chain seq x y z
N ARG A 1 0.95 10.03 21.62
CA ARG A 1 2.08 9.12 21.97
C ARG A 1 1.64 7.83 22.64
N TYR A 2 0.56 7.80 23.43
CA TYR A 2 0.04 6.60 24.10
C TYR A 2 0.08 5.30 23.28
N LEU A 3 -0.39 5.27 22.02
CA LEU A 3 -0.34 4.05 21.19
C LEU A 3 1.10 3.57 20.90
N VAL A 4 2.02 4.50 20.64
CA VAL A 4 3.45 4.19 20.47
C VAL A 4 4.01 3.61 21.76
N ASP A 5 3.76 4.28 22.89
CA ASP A 5 4.26 3.91 24.22
C ASP A 5 3.73 2.53 24.67
N ARG A 6 2.57 2.11 24.15
CA ARG A 6 1.94 0.81 24.44
C ARG A 6 2.40 -0.30 23.50
N GLY A 7 3.30 -0.03 22.56
CA GLY A 7 3.83 -1.02 21.64
C GLY A 7 2.89 -1.35 20.47
N CYS A 8 1.92 -0.49 20.15
CA CYS A 8 1.04 -0.72 19.00
C CYS A 8 1.84 -0.72 17.70
N ILE A 9 1.43 -1.56 16.76
CA ILE A 9 1.99 -1.62 15.40
C ILE A 9 1.11 -0.77 14.48
N PHE A 10 1.74 0.11 13.72
CA PHE A 10 1.11 1.00 12.75
C PHE A 10 1.25 0.40 11.35
N VAL A 11 0.11 0.11 10.73
CA VAL A 11 0.04 -0.41 9.37
C VAL A 11 -0.47 0.69 8.45
N GLY A 12 0.18 0.91 7.30
CA GLY A 12 -0.20 1.97 6.37
C GLY A 12 0.54 1.91 5.05
N HIS A 13 0.55 3.01 4.30
CA HIS A 13 1.21 3.11 2.99
C HIS A 13 1.94 4.45 2.87
N GLY A 14 3.28 4.44 2.89
CA GLY A 14 4.09 5.66 2.86
C GLY A 14 4.09 6.44 4.18
N LEU A 15 4.04 5.73 5.32
CA LEU A 15 3.84 6.30 6.65
C LEU A 15 4.94 7.27 7.10
N SER A 16 6.11 7.23 6.47
CA SER A 16 7.24 8.13 6.78
C SER A 16 6.84 9.60 6.70
N GLN A 17 6.05 9.98 5.68
CA GLN A 17 5.61 11.37 5.52
C GLN A 17 4.54 11.75 6.53
N ASP A 18 3.62 10.83 6.84
CA ASP A 18 2.56 11.06 7.83
C ASP A 18 3.15 11.32 9.22
N PHE A 19 4.13 10.50 9.63
CA PHE A 19 4.81 10.66 10.91
C PHE A 19 5.63 11.95 10.99
N LEU A 20 6.24 12.37 9.87
CA LEU A 20 6.93 13.65 9.78
C LEU A 20 5.97 14.83 9.97
N ILE A 21 4.83 14.82 9.28
CA ILE A 21 3.81 15.89 9.37
C ILE A 21 3.21 15.96 10.77
N ILE A 22 2.90 14.81 11.38
CA ILE A 22 2.33 14.71 12.73
C ILE A 22 3.40 14.97 13.81
N ASN A 23 4.68 15.09 13.42
CA ASN A 23 5.82 15.26 14.32
C ASN A 23 5.86 14.19 15.42
N LEU A 24 5.69 12.93 14.99
CA LEU A 24 5.64 11.77 15.86
C LEU A 24 6.73 10.77 15.46
N PHE A 25 7.71 10.56 16.35
CA PHE A 25 8.66 9.46 16.18
C PHE A 25 7.98 8.13 16.52
N VAL A 26 8.03 7.18 15.58
CA VAL A 26 7.59 5.79 15.77
C VAL A 26 8.79 4.87 15.49
N PRO A 27 9.14 3.95 16.40
CA PRO A 27 10.23 2.99 16.17
C PRO A 27 9.98 2.14 14.91
N PRO A 28 11.00 1.83 14.10
CA PRO A 28 10.84 1.02 12.88
C PRO A 28 10.20 -0.36 13.13
N SER A 29 10.42 -0.96 14.30
CA SER A 29 9.81 -2.23 14.70
C SER A 29 8.29 -2.16 14.90
N GLN A 30 7.73 -0.96 15.03
CA GLN A 30 6.29 -0.72 15.15
C GLN A 30 5.66 -0.24 13.83
N ILE A 31 6.40 -0.27 12.72
CA ILE A 31 5.92 0.20 11.42
C ILE A 31 5.83 -0.97 10.45
N ILE A 32 4.65 -1.18 9.88
CA ILE A 32 4.43 -2.05 8.74
C ILE A 32 3.95 -1.19 7.58
N ASP A 33 4.87 -0.85 6.68
CA ASP A 33 4.55 -0.01 5.54
C ASP A 33 4.34 -0.87 4.28
N THR A 34 3.11 -0.87 3.76
CA THR A 34 2.75 -1.59 2.55
C THR A 34 3.48 -1.07 1.31
N LEU A 35 3.93 0.19 1.30
CA LEU A 35 4.77 0.74 0.25
C LEU A 35 6.04 -0.10 0.06
N HIS A 36 6.66 -0.50 1.18
CA HIS A 36 7.88 -1.32 1.18
C HIS A 36 7.59 -2.80 1.01
N ILE A 37 6.42 -3.28 1.46
CA ILE A 37 6.02 -4.68 1.23
C ILE A 37 5.94 -4.99 -0.28
N TYR A 38 5.34 -4.09 -1.06
CA TYR A 38 5.14 -4.25 -2.50
C TYR A 38 6.25 -3.58 -3.34
N HIS A 39 7.40 -3.27 -2.75
CA HIS A 39 8.53 -2.70 -3.47
C HIS A 39 9.50 -3.80 -3.88
N GLN A 40 9.89 -3.80 -5.15
CA GLN A 40 10.99 -4.61 -5.66
C GLN A 40 12.24 -3.75 -5.82
N ASP A 41 13.39 -4.28 -5.42
CA ASP A 41 14.69 -3.59 -5.55
C ASP A 41 14.93 -3.11 -6.98
N ASN A 42 15.45 -1.87 -7.11
CA ASN A 42 15.69 -1.18 -8.38
C ASN A 42 14.43 -0.91 -9.23
N ARG A 43 13.23 -1.14 -8.71
CA ARG A 43 11.98 -0.72 -9.34
C ARG A 43 11.38 0.49 -8.62
N ARG A 44 10.41 1.13 -9.28
CA ARG A 44 9.65 2.25 -8.70
C ARG A 44 8.79 1.79 -7.52
N TYR A 45 8.50 2.73 -6.63
CA TYR A 45 7.42 2.60 -5.66
C TYR A 45 6.04 2.63 -6.36
N ILE A 46 5.10 1.89 -5.80
CA ILE A 46 3.75 1.71 -6.33
C ILE A 46 2.77 2.45 -5.43
N SER A 47 1.84 3.20 -6.02
CA SER A 47 0.84 3.95 -5.24
C SER A 47 -0.20 3.04 -4.60
N LEU A 48 -0.73 3.47 -3.45
CA LEU A 48 -1.84 2.81 -2.75
C LEU A 48 -3.02 2.54 -3.70
N ARG A 49 -3.39 3.56 -4.49
CA ARG A 49 -4.47 3.47 -5.47
C ARG A 49 -4.26 2.36 -6.48
N PHE A 50 -3.09 2.31 -7.11
CA PHE A 50 -2.81 1.27 -8.09
C PHE A 50 -2.88 -0.13 -7.46
N LEU A 51 -2.29 -0.30 -6.28
CA LEU A 51 -2.32 -1.57 -5.56
C LEU A 51 -3.74 -2.00 -5.17
N ALA A 52 -4.55 -1.09 -4.64
CA ALA A 52 -5.92 -1.39 -4.26
C ALA A 52 -6.80 -1.72 -5.47
N ASN A 53 -6.70 -0.95 -6.55
CA ASN A 53 -7.45 -1.20 -7.78
C ASN A 53 -7.06 -2.55 -8.39
N TYR A 54 -5.76 -2.88 -8.44
CA TYR A 54 -5.27 -4.13 -9.00
C TYR A 54 -5.57 -5.35 -8.13
N LEU A 55 -5.27 -5.29 -6.81
CA LEU A 55 -5.31 -6.46 -5.93
C LEU A 55 -6.67 -6.66 -5.24
N LEU A 56 -7.39 -5.58 -4.97
CA LEU A 56 -8.66 -5.63 -4.23
C LEU A 56 -9.87 -5.45 -5.14
N GLY A 57 -9.66 -5.08 -6.42
CA GLY A 57 -10.75 -4.74 -7.35
C GLY A 57 -11.56 -3.52 -6.90
N HIS A 58 -11.00 -2.71 -6.00
CA HIS A 58 -11.63 -1.50 -5.48
C HIS A 58 -11.33 -0.35 -6.41
N ASP A 59 -12.33 0.32 -6.98
CA ASP A 59 -12.12 1.59 -7.68
C ASP A 59 -12.08 2.72 -6.65
N MET A 60 -10.89 3.00 -6.10
CA MET A 60 -10.74 4.14 -5.18
C MET A 60 -10.96 5.45 -5.94
N GLN A 61 -11.87 6.28 -5.43
CA GLN A 61 -12.32 7.51 -6.09
C GLN A 61 -11.16 8.47 -6.38
N GLN A 62 -11.19 9.12 -7.54
CA GLN A 62 -10.10 10.00 -7.99
C GLN A 62 -10.11 11.40 -7.35
N ASP A 63 -11.28 11.91 -6.96
CA ASP A 63 -11.45 13.34 -6.67
C ASP A 63 -11.49 13.67 -5.17
N ILE A 64 -11.77 12.70 -4.29
CA ILE A 64 -11.90 12.92 -2.84
C ILE A 64 -11.12 11.85 -2.10
N HIS A 65 -10.08 12.27 -1.37
CA HIS A 65 -9.35 11.39 -0.46
C HIS A 65 -10.14 11.17 0.83
N ASP A 66 -10.53 9.92 1.11
CA ASP A 66 -11.05 9.52 2.41
C ASP A 66 -9.98 8.75 3.19
N SER A 67 -9.46 9.37 4.25
CA SER A 67 -8.47 8.76 5.14
C SER A 67 -8.91 7.41 5.73
N ILE A 68 -10.22 7.19 5.91
CA ILE A 68 -10.75 5.92 6.41
C ILE A 68 -10.68 4.86 5.30
N GLU A 69 -11.02 5.21 4.07
CA GLU A 69 -10.89 4.33 2.91
C GLU A 69 -9.42 3.95 2.68
N ASP A 70 -8.53 4.94 2.68
CA ASP A 70 -7.09 4.74 2.49
C ASP A 70 -6.48 3.83 3.56
N ALA A 71 -6.80 4.07 4.85
CA ALA A 71 -6.33 3.23 5.95
C ALA A 71 -6.84 1.78 5.83
N ASN A 72 -8.11 1.60 5.44
CA ASN A 72 -8.69 0.28 5.22
C ASN A 72 -8.06 -0.43 4.02
N ALA A 73 -7.79 0.29 2.93
CA ALA A 73 -7.11 -0.24 1.75
C ALA A 73 -5.71 -0.72 2.09
N ALA A 74 -4.91 0.10 2.80
CA ALA A 74 -3.58 -0.29 3.26
C ALA A 74 -3.62 -1.52 4.18
N PHE A 75 -4.58 -1.59 5.10
CA PHE A 75 -4.75 -2.77 5.96
C PHE A 75 -5.12 -4.04 5.17
N LYS A 76 -6.06 -3.95 4.22
CA LYS A 76 -6.41 -5.07 3.33
C LYS A 76 -5.21 -5.53 2.49
N LEU A 77 -4.42 -4.60 1.97
CA LEU A 77 -3.19 -4.90 1.22
C LEU A 77 -2.15 -5.63 2.07
N TYR A 78 -2.00 -5.24 3.34
CA TYR A 78 -1.15 -5.95 4.29
C TYR A 78 -1.64 -7.39 4.50
N LEU A 79 -2.93 -7.60 4.77
CA LEU A 79 -3.49 -8.94 4.93
C LEU A 79 -3.28 -9.81 3.68
N LYS A 80 -3.47 -9.22 2.48
CA LYS A 80 -3.27 -9.91 1.21
C LYS A 80 -1.82 -10.35 1.02
N ALA A 81 -0.85 -9.51 1.39
CA ALA A 81 0.56 -9.86 1.36
C ALA A 81 0.89 -11.00 2.34
N MET A 82 0.29 -11.00 3.53
CA MET A 82 0.51 -12.07 4.52
C MET A 82 -0.05 -13.41 4.07
N GLU A 83 -1.27 -13.41 3.49
CA GLU A 83 -1.87 -14.59 2.86
C GLU A 83 -0.95 -15.13 1.76
N ALA A 84 -0.51 -14.26 0.85
CA ALA A 84 0.35 -14.64 -0.26
C ALA A 84 1.72 -15.18 0.17
N LYS A 85 2.32 -14.59 1.21
CA LYS A 85 3.58 -15.08 1.79
C LYS A 85 3.41 -16.45 2.44
N LYS A 86 2.29 -16.68 3.13
CA LYS A 86 1.96 -17.98 3.74
C LYS A 86 1.78 -19.07 2.69
N GLU A 87 1.23 -18.73 1.53
CA GLU A 87 1.04 -19.63 0.40
C GLU A 87 2.30 -19.80 -0.47
N GLY A 88 3.36 -19.02 -0.22
CA GLY A 88 4.59 -19.03 -1.02
C GLY A 88 4.41 -18.44 -2.43
N ASN A 89 3.35 -17.68 -2.68
CA ASN A 89 3.04 -17.11 -3.99
C ASN A 89 3.30 -15.61 -4.09
N PHE A 90 3.84 -14.98 -3.02
CA PHE A 90 4.07 -13.53 -2.96
C PHE A 90 4.96 -13.00 -4.09
N GLU A 91 6.07 -13.69 -4.42
CA GLU A 91 6.96 -13.27 -5.51
C GLU A 91 6.25 -13.25 -6.87
N LYS A 92 5.42 -14.27 -7.13
CA LYS A 92 4.62 -14.35 -8.35
C LYS A 92 3.58 -13.23 -8.40
N LEU A 93 2.95 -12.92 -7.26
CA LEU A 93 2.03 -11.80 -7.13
C LEU A 93 2.74 -10.49 -7.45
N LEU A 94 3.90 -10.23 -6.83
CA LEU A 94 4.68 -9.01 -7.01
C LEU A 94 5.12 -8.83 -8.46
N MET A 95 5.61 -9.90 -9.09
CA MET A 95 5.96 -9.90 -10.51
C MET A 95 4.76 -9.52 -11.39
N GLY A 96 3.58 -10.10 -11.11
CA GLY A 96 2.34 -9.78 -11.84
C GLY A 96 1.92 -8.32 -11.71
N ILE A 97 2.09 -7.72 -10.52
CA ILE A 97 1.82 -6.28 -10.28
C ILE A 97 2.74 -5.43 -11.17
N TYR A 98 4.05 -5.69 -11.17
CA TYR A 98 5.02 -4.92 -11.96
C TYR A 98 4.83 -5.12 -13.47
N GLU A 99 4.60 -6.35 -13.93
CA GLU A 99 4.31 -6.63 -15.34
C GLU A 99 3.05 -5.92 -15.83
N PHE A 100 2.00 -5.90 -15.00
CA PHE A 100 0.77 -5.19 -15.32
C PHE A 100 0.99 -3.67 -15.32
N GLY A 101 1.68 -3.14 -14.31
CA GLY A 101 2.02 -1.72 -14.22
C GLY A 101 2.85 -1.24 -15.41
N ASP A 102 3.84 -2.01 -15.85
CA ASP A 102 4.65 -1.69 -17.03
C ASP A 102 3.79 -1.71 -18.32
N LYS A 103 2.78 -2.59 -18.41
CA LYS A 103 1.86 -2.66 -19.57
C LYS A 103 0.83 -1.53 -19.60
N THR A 104 0.37 -1.04 -18.46
CA THR A 104 -0.69 -0.03 -18.36
C THR A 104 -0.18 1.37 -18.01
N ASP A 105 1.13 1.58 -18.06
CA ASP A 105 1.78 2.83 -17.61
C ASP A 105 1.33 3.24 -16.19
N TRP A 106 1.14 2.23 -15.34
CA TRP A 106 0.74 2.40 -13.93
C TRP A 106 -0.60 3.14 -13.75
N LYS A 107 -1.48 3.07 -14.76
CA LYS A 107 -2.83 3.63 -14.77
C LYS A 107 -3.86 2.50 -14.77
N ILE A 108 -4.78 2.54 -13.82
CA ILE A 108 -5.92 1.60 -13.69
C ILE A 108 -7.16 2.44 -13.38
N GLY A 109 -8.27 2.19 -14.08
CA GLY A 109 -9.52 2.93 -13.88
C GLY A 109 -9.57 4.31 -14.56
N ILE A 110 -8.64 4.60 -15.47
CA ILE A 110 -8.78 5.73 -16.40
C ILE A 110 -9.48 5.19 -17.65
N GLU A 111 -10.80 5.04 -17.61
CA GLU A 111 -11.53 5.20 -18.88
C GLU A 111 -11.30 6.65 -19.30
N GLU A 112 -10.69 6.86 -20.48
CA GLU A 112 -10.72 8.17 -21.13
C GLU A 112 -12.18 8.55 -21.26
N ARG A 113 -12.67 9.42 -20.37
CA ARG A 113 -13.95 10.10 -20.58
C ARG A 113 -13.75 10.95 -21.84
N GLN A 114 -14.15 10.40 -22.98
CA GLN A 114 -14.34 11.12 -24.24
C GLN A 114 -15.37 12.24 -24.05
#